data_AF-A0A533RRC4-F1
#
_entry.id   AF-A0A533RRC4-F1
#
_cell.length_a   1.000
_cell.length_b   1.000
_cell.length_c   1.000
_cell.angle_alpha   90.00
_cell.angle_beta   90.00
_cell.angle_gamma   90.00
#
_symmetry.space_group_name_H-M   'P 1'
#
loop_
_entity.id
_entity.type
_entity.pdbx_description
1 polymer ?
#
loop_
_entity_poly.entity_id
_entity_poly.type
_entity_poly.pdbx_seq_one_letter_code
_entity_poly.pdbx_strand_id
1 'polypeptide(L)'
;MRLPHSWIMRPWRDARGRATGSPIALKRCRPGCPRIGSRCRERASMIARCFVDANVLVYAHGPGGRGETARALVRDLSAADALVVSSQVVAETFVNLARLSDADTADAQINDLLEASECLAVGIDTVQLALRLRRRFGLSYWDAQIVASAALGETRILLTEDLQSGQVI
;
A
#
# COMPACT_ATOMS: atom_id res chain seq x y z
N MET A 1 -15.34 -15.61 11.03
CA MET A 1 -14.14 -14.86 11.47
C MET A 1 -14.60 -13.44 11.82
N ARG A 2 -14.56 -13.06 13.10
CA ARG A 2 -15.06 -11.75 13.59
C ARG A 2 -13.92 -10.72 13.51
N LEU A 3 -14.17 -9.58 12.91
CA LEU A 3 -13.20 -8.48 12.75
C LEU A 3 -13.14 -7.62 14.03
N PRO A 4 -11.94 -7.31 14.57
CA PRO A 4 -11.78 -6.29 15.60
C PRO A 4 -11.94 -4.87 15.00
N HIS A 5 -12.63 -4.01 15.74
CA HIS A 5 -13.15 -2.69 15.34
C HIS A 5 -12.08 -1.56 15.34
N SER A 6 -10.83 -1.83 14.99
CA SER A 6 -9.76 -0.82 15.13
C SER A 6 -8.91 -0.67 13.87
N TRP A 7 -9.56 -0.38 12.75
CA TRP A 7 -8.90 0.20 11.58
C TRP A 7 -8.80 1.71 11.76
N ILE A 8 -7.98 2.15 12.70
CA ILE A 8 -7.59 3.55 12.80
C ILE A 8 -6.19 3.65 12.19
N MET A 9 -6.10 4.27 11.02
CA MET A 9 -4.86 4.88 10.54
C MET A 9 -4.33 5.81 11.63
N ARG A 10 -3.48 5.30 12.52
CA ARG A 10 -2.74 6.15 13.44
C ARG A 10 -1.47 6.58 12.70
N PRO A 11 -1.19 7.90 12.60
CA PRO A 11 0.09 8.34 12.09
C PRO A 11 1.19 7.70 12.95
N TRP A 12 2.18 7.13 12.26
CA TRP A 12 3.32 6.47 12.89
C TRP A 12 3.96 7.43 13.90
N ARG A 13 4.34 6.89 15.06
CA ARG A 13 5.05 7.65 16.09
C ARG A 13 6.50 7.21 16.07
N ASP A 14 7.43 8.17 16.09
CA ASP A 14 8.85 7.85 16.23
C ASP A 14 9.11 7.06 17.53
N ALA A 15 10.32 6.51 17.69
CA ALA A 15 10.74 5.80 18.91
C ALA A 15 10.61 6.61 20.22
N ARG A 16 10.20 7.88 20.15
CA ARG A 16 9.95 8.80 21.27
C ARG A 16 8.47 9.19 21.42
N GLY A 17 7.56 8.50 20.73
CA GLY A 17 6.11 8.67 20.89
C GLY A 17 5.53 9.92 20.23
N ARG A 18 6.27 10.64 19.37
CA ARG A 18 5.73 11.82 18.66
C ARG A 18 5.11 11.42 17.33
N ALA A 19 3.91 11.93 17.05
CA ALA A 19 3.27 11.74 15.75
C ALA A 19 4.15 12.35 14.65
N THR A 20 4.67 11.52 13.75
CA THR A 20 5.35 11.97 12.54
C THR A 20 4.33 11.93 11.41
N GLY A 21 3.86 13.11 11.02
CA GLY A 21 2.85 13.29 9.97
C GLY A 21 1.57 13.88 10.52
N SER A 22 1.22 15.08 10.03
CA SER A 22 -0.09 15.68 10.27
C SER A 22 -1.17 14.79 9.63
N PRO A 23 -2.35 14.60 10.26
CA PRO A 23 -3.49 13.97 9.60
C PRO A 23 -3.75 14.66 8.26
N ILE A 24 -3.94 13.87 7.21
CA ILE A 24 -4.16 14.31 5.84
C ILE A 24 -5.38 15.24 5.81
N ALA A 25 -5.15 16.54 5.88
CA ALA A 25 -6.16 17.55 5.61
C ALA A 25 -6.09 17.87 4.12
N LEU A 26 -7.09 17.39 3.35
CA LEU A 26 -7.32 17.90 1.99
C LEU A 26 -7.61 19.40 2.07
N LYS A 27 -6.57 20.24 1.92
CA LYS A 27 -6.78 21.66 1.65
C LYS A 27 -7.18 21.80 0.19
N ARG A 28 -8.48 21.77 -0.09
CA ARG A 28 -9.03 22.26 -1.35
C ARG A 28 -8.58 23.71 -1.53
N CYS A 29 -7.91 24.02 -2.64
CA CYS A 29 -7.73 25.40 -3.07
C CYS A 29 -9.10 26.06 -3.22
N ARG A 30 -9.30 27.22 -2.58
CA ARG A 30 -10.55 27.97 -2.72
C ARG A 30 -10.72 28.43 -4.18
N PRO A 31 -11.93 28.31 -4.77
CA PRO A 31 -12.19 28.90 -6.08
C PRO A 31 -12.08 30.43 -5.96
N GLY A 32 -11.20 31.04 -6.77
CA GLY A 32 -11.08 32.50 -6.87
C GLY A 32 -9.74 33.11 -6.43
N CYS A 33 -8.64 32.34 -6.30
CA CYS A 33 -7.32 32.93 -6.01
C CYS A 33 -6.78 33.68 -7.26
N PRO A 34 -6.64 35.02 -7.22
CA PRO A 34 -6.08 35.77 -8.33
C PRO A 34 -4.60 36.02 -8.06
N ARG A 35 -3.71 35.45 -8.87
CA ARG A 35 -2.48 36.09 -9.42
C ARG A 35 -1.46 35.05 -9.92
N ILE A 36 -1.40 35.01 -11.25
CA ILE A 36 -0.23 34.91 -12.13
C ILE A 36 1.11 35.02 -11.39
N GLY A 37 1.89 33.93 -11.41
CA GLY A 37 3.24 33.84 -10.88
C GLY A 37 3.65 32.38 -10.76
N SER A 38 4.83 32.03 -11.28
CA SER A 38 5.35 30.68 -11.57
C SER A 38 5.57 29.74 -10.38
N ARG A 39 4.82 29.89 -9.28
CA ARG A 39 4.99 29.13 -8.03
C ARG A 39 3.78 28.28 -7.61
N CYS A 40 2.82 28.08 -8.53
CA CYS A 40 1.66 27.21 -8.30
C CYS A 40 1.90 25.71 -8.62
N ARG A 41 3.09 25.33 -9.10
CA ARG A 41 3.42 23.92 -9.41
C ARG A 41 4.12 23.15 -8.30
N GLU A 42 4.40 23.78 -7.15
CA GLU A 42 5.19 23.16 -6.07
C GLU A 42 4.34 22.79 -4.85
N ARG A 43 3.15 22.26 -5.11
CA ARG A 43 2.41 21.41 -4.18
C ARG A 43 1.92 20.18 -4.94
N ALA A 44 2.87 19.47 -5.54
CA ALA A 44 2.67 18.08 -5.89
C ALA A 44 2.19 17.32 -4.64
N SER A 45 1.20 16.48 -4.84
CA SER A 45 0.48 15.70 -3.82
C SER A 45 1.39 15.20 -2.70
N MET A 46 1.10 15.55 -1.44
CA MET A 46 1.82 15.10 -0.23
C MET A 46 1.50 13.65 0.16
N ILE A 47 1.07 12.81 -0.79
CA ILE A 47 0.80 11.40 -0.50
C ILE A 47 2.12 10.64 -0.65
N ALA A 48 2.58 10.05 0.45
CA ALA A 48 3.79 9.23 0.46
C ALA A 48 3.54 7.91 -0.28
N ARG A 49 4.56 7.41 -0.99
CA ARG A 49 4.54 6.08 -1.61
C ARG A 49 4.24 5.01 -0.56
N CYS A 50 3.20 4.22 -0.80
CA CYS A 50 2.71 3.17 0.07
C CYS A 50 2.85 1.83 -0.63
N PHE A 51 3.54 0.89 0.02
CA PHE A 51 3.53 -0.51 -0.38
C PHE A 51 2.23 -1.15 0.11
N VAL A 52 1.50 -1.81 -0.79
CA VAL A 52 0.23 -2.46 -0.47
C VAL A 52 0.37 -3.98 -0.61
N ASP A 53 -0.07 -4.69 0.42
CA ASP A 53 -0.06 -6.14 0.47
C ASP A 53 -1.25 -6.76 -0.29
N ALA A 54 -1.14 -8.02 -0.69
CA ALA A 54 -2.13 -8.76 -1.47
C ALA A 54 -3.48 -8.82 -0.75
N ASN A 55 -3.50 -8.99 0.57
CA ASN A 55 -4.75 -9.06 1.33
C ASN A 55 -5.58 -7.78 1.17
N VAL A 56 -4.95 -6.61 1.24
CA VAL A 56 -5.64 -5.31 1.04
C VAL A 56 -6.18 -5.21 -0.39
N LEU A 57 -5.43 -5.67 -1.39
CA LEU A 57 -5.86 -5.67 -2.79
C LEU A 57 -7.03 -6.64 -3.03
N VAL A 58 -6.97 -7.85 -2.46
CA VAL A 58 -8.06 -8.82 -2.53
C VAL A 58 -9.33 -8.26 -1.91
N TYR A 59 -9.25 -7.52 -0.80
CA TYR A 59 -10.43 -6.82 -0.27
C TYR A 59 -10.92 -5.71 -1.19
N ALA A 60 -10.03 -4.95 -1.82
CA ALA A 60 -10.41 -3.88 -2.74
C ALA A 60 -11.14 -4.44 -3.97
N HIS A 61 -10.59 -5.47 -4.60
CA HIS A 61 -11.07 -6.00 -5.88
C HIS A 61 -12.06 -7.17 -5.75
N GLY A 62 -12.11 -7.81 -4.58
CA GLY A 62 -12.94 -8.98 -4.32
C GLY A 62 -14.44 -8.67 -4.20
N PRO A 63 -15.29 -9.70 -4.47
CA PRO A 63 -16.74 -9.58 -4.34
C PRO A 63 -17.17 -9.43 -2.87
N GLY A 64 -18.30 -8.75 -2.63
CA GLY A 64 -18.97 -8.79 -1.32
C GLY A 64 -18.99 -7.51 -0.48
N GLY A 65 -18.77 -6.33 -1.09
CA GLY A 65 -19.14 -5.02 -0.50
C GLY A 65 -18.37 -4.56 0.76
N ARG A 66 -17.58 -5.43 1.40
CA ARG A 66 -16.82 -5.14 2.64
C ARG A 66 -15.50 -4.42 2.41
N GLY A 67 -15.14 -4.19 1.14
CA GLY A 67 -13.89 -3.57 0.71
C GLY A 67 -13.96 -2.08 0.39
N GLU A 68 -15.04 -1.36 0.71
CA GLU A 68 -15.21 0.03 0.27
C GLU A 68 -14.07 0.95 0.76
N THR A 69 -13.62 0.78 2.00
CA THR A 69 -12.44 1.49 2.53
C THR A 69 -11.17 1.12 1.78
N ALA A 70 -10.95 -0.17 1.50
CA ALA A 70 -9.78 -0.64 0.77
C ALA A 70 -9.78 -0.12 -0.68
N ARG A 71 -10.94 -0.12 -1.35
CA ARG A 71 -11.13 0.46 -2.69
C ARG A 71 -10.86 1.95 -2.72
N ALA A 72 -11.40 2.69 -1.75
CA ALA A 72 -11.15 4.13 -1.65
C ALA A 72 -9.65 4.40 -1.47
N LEU A 73 -8.99 3.65 -0.59
CA LEU A 73 -7.56 3.76 -0.35
C LEU A 73 -6.73 3.46 -1.60
N VAL A 74 -6.97 2.33 -2.27
CA VAL A 74 -6.25 1.94 -3.50
C VAL A 74 -6.46 2.98 -4.60
N ARG A 75 -7.70 3.46 -4.79
CA ARG A 75 -7.99 4.53 -5.74
C ARG A 75 -7.26 5.83 -5.42
N ASP A 76 -7.26 6.25 -4.15
CA ASP A 76 -6.64 7.51 -3.73
C ASP A 76 -5.11 7.43 -3.86
N LEU A 77 -4.50 6.26 -3.59
CA LEU A 77 -3.08 6.02 -3.80
C LEU A 77 -2.71 5.98 -5.28
N SER A 78 -3.51 5.31 -6.11
CA SER A 78 -3.31 5.25 -7.56
C SER A 78 -3.42 6.63 -8.19
N ALA A 79 -4.47 7.41 -7.85
CA ALA A 79 -4.66 8.77 -8.36
C ALA A 79 -3.55 9.75 -7.96
N ALA A 80 -2.71 9.38 -7.00
CA ALA A 80 -1.57 10.17 -6.53
C ALA A 80 -0.22 9.58 -6.94
N ASP A 81 -0.19 8.58 -7.83
CA ASP A 81 1.02 7.84 -8.24
C ASP A 81 1.83 7.31 -7.03
N ALA A 82 1.13 6.92 -5.97
CA ALA A 82 1.70 6.52 -4.70
C ALA A 82 1.47 5.03 -4.37
N LEU A 83 0.78 4.30 -5.24
CA LEU A 83 0.52 2.87 -5.07
C LEU A 83 1.71 2.04 -5.53
N VAL A 84 2.34 1.31 -4.60
CA VAL A 84 3.48 0.44 -4.88
C VAL A 84 3.13 -0.99 -4.48
N VAL A 85 3.50 -1.96 -5.30
CA VAL A 85 3.32 -3.41 -5.06
C VAL A 85 4.57 -4.17 -5.48
N SER A 86 4.62 -5.49 -5.23
CA SER A 86 5.65 -6.36 -5.79
C SER A 86 5.06 -7.39 -6.75
N SER A 87 5.90 -7.98 -7.60
CA SER A 87 5.49 -9.07 -8.49
C SER A 87 4.92 -10.28 -7.73
N GLN A 88 5.39 -10.55 -6.51
CA GLN A 88 4.82 -11.60 -5.66
C GLN A 88 3.43 -11.20 -5.14
N VAL A 89 3.24 -9.96 -4.70
CA VAL A 89 1.94 -9.44 -4.28
C VAL A 89 0.92 -9.52 -5.43
N VAL A 90 1.33 -9.16 -6.65
CA VAL A 90 0.48 -9.25 -7.84
C VAL A 90 0.07 -10.70 -8.11
N ALA A 91 1.03 -11.63 -8.10
CA ALA A 91 0.75 -13.06 -8.31
C ALA A 91 -0.20 -13.63 -7.24
N GLU A 92 -0.01 -13.27 -5.97
CA GLU A 92 -0.89 -13.72 -4.88
C GLU A 92 -2.29 -13.11 -4.98
N THR A 93 -2.38 -11.84 -5.36
CA THR A 93 -3.64 -11.15 -5.61
C THR A 93 -4.41 -11.87 -6.74
N PHE A 94 -3.75 -12.20 -7.85
CA PHE A 94 -4.37 -12.95 -8.95
C PHE A 94 -4.93 -14.30 -8.49
N VAL A 95 -4.11 -15.11 -7.81
CA VAL A 95 -4.51 -16.45 -7.34
C VAL A 95 -5.73 -16.38 -6.43
N ASN A 96 -5.80 -15.36 -5.57
CA ASN A 96 -6.94 -15.16 -4.68
C ASN A 96 -8.18 -14.65 -5.41
N LEU A 97 -8.04 -13.68 -6.33
CA LEU A 97 -9.16 -13.17 -7.13
C LEU A 97 -9.74 -14.25 -8.05
N ALA A 98 -8.90 -15.02 -8.73
CA ALA A 98 -9.33 -16.13 -9.60
C ALA A 98 -10.04 -17.27 -8.85
N ARG A 99 -9.94 -17.33 -7.51
CA ARG A 99 -10.74 -18.23 -6.67
C ARG A 99 -12.09 -17.64 -6.27
N LEU A 100 -12.21 -16.32 -6.29
CA LEU A 100 -13.41 -15.57 -5.91
C LEU A 100 -14.27 -15.17 -7.12
N SER A 101 -13.69 -15.13 -8.32
CA SER A 101 -14.31 -14.82 -9.60
C SER A 101 -13.87 -15.82 -10.69
N ASP A 102 -14.30 -15.61 -11.93
CA ASP A 102 -13.70 -16.27 -13.10
C ASP A 102 -12.31 -15.70 -13.45
N ALA A 103 -11.57 -16.44 -14.28
CA ALA A 103 -10.20 -16.13 -14.67
C ALA A 103 -10.11 -14.84 -15.50
N ASP A 104 -11.03 -14.63 -16.44
CA ASP A 104 -11.02 -13.45 -17.32
C ASP A 104 -11.20 -12.16 -16.50
N THR A 105 -12.10 -12.19 -15.51
CA THR A 105 -12.29 -11.08 -14.57
C THR A 105 -11.03 -10.83 -13.74
N ALA A 106 -10.38 -11.89 -13.25
CA ALA A 106 -9.14 -11.75 -12.46
C ALA A 106 -7.99 -11.19 -13.30
N ASP A 107 -7.85 -11.62 -14.56
CA ASP A 107 -6.85 -11.11 -15.51
C ASP A 107 -7.05 -9.61 -15.76
N ALA A 108 -8.29 -9.18 -16.03
CA ALA A 108 -8.61 -7.77 -16.21
C ALA A 108 -8.25 -6.93 -14.97
N GLN A 109 -8.62 -7.41 -13.78
CA GLN A 109 -8.32 -6.71 -12.52
C GLN A 109 -6.81 -6.59 -12.25
N ILE A 110 -6.02 -7.58 -12.66
CA ILE A 110 -4.56 -7.55 -12.49
C ILE A 110 -3.90 -6.61 -13.49
N ASN A 111 -4.37 -6.56 -14.73
CA ASN A 111 -3.89 -5.58 -15.71
C ASN A 111 -4.20 -4.15 -15.22
N ASP A 112 -5.41 -3.89 -14.74
CA ASP A 112 -5.80 -2.60 -14.15
C ASP A 112 -4.88 -2.23 -12.96
N LEU A 113 -4.58 -3.20 -12.09
CA LEU A 113 -3.67 -2.99 -10.96
C LEU A 113 -2.24 -2.64 -11.42
N LEU A 114 -1.72 -3.35 -12.42
CA LEU A 114 -0.38 -3.11 -12.96
C LEU A 114 -0.26 -1.74 -13.65
N GLU A 115 -1.32 -1.27 -14.30
CA GLU A 115 -1.37 0.09 -14.85
C GLU A 115 -1.48 1.15 -13.75
N ALA A 116 -2.18 0.83 -12.66
CA ALA A 116 -2.45 1.74 -11.54
C ALA A 116 -1.32 1.84 -10.49
N SER A 117 -0.25 1.03 -10.60
CA SER A 117 0.77 0.89 -9.57
C SER A 117 2.19 0.79 -10.11
N GLU A 118 3.16 1.16 -9.26
CA GLU A 118 4.56 0.79 -9.47
C GLU A 118 4.76 -0.66 -8.98
N CYS A 119 5.16 -1.56 -9.88
CA CYS A 119 5.39 -2.97 -9.57
C CYS A 119 6.89 -3.28 -9.44
N LEU A 120 7.32 -3.63 -8.23
CA LEU A 120 8.69 -4.00 -7.91
C LEU A 120 8.93 -5.49 -8.18
N ALA A 121 9.96 -5.81 -8.96
CA ALA A 121 10.35 -7.20 -9.18
C ALA A 121 10.94 -7.84 -7.91
N VAL A 122 10.48 -9.04 -7.58
CA VAL A 122 11.11 -9.85 -6.52
C VAL A 122 12.36 -10.52 -7.08
N GLY A 123 13.53 -9.91 -6.83
CA GLY A 123 14.84 -10.39 -7.25
C GLY A 123 15.64 -11.07 -6.14
N ILE A 124 16.88 -11.46 -6.45
CA ILE A 124 17.82 -12.06 -5.49
C ILE A 124 18.04 -11.15 -4.27
N ASP A 125 18.15 -9.84 -4.48
CA ASP A 125 18.35 -8.87 -3.39
C ASP A 125 17.18 -8.87 -2.41
N THR A 126 15.94 -8.95 -2.92
CA THR A 126 14.72 -9.08 -2.12
C THR A 126 14.76 -10.36 -1.27
N VAL A 127 15.14 -11.50 -1.88
CA VAL A 127 15.25 -12.78 -1.17
C VAL A 127 16.33 -12.72 -0.07
N GLN A 128 17.50 -12.18 -0.37
CA GLN A 128 18.58 -12.06 0.61
C GLN A 128 18.20 -11.14 1.77
N LEU A 129 17.54 -10.01 1.49
CA LEU A 129 17.04 -9.11 2.53
C LEU A 129 15.94 -9.79 3.36
N ALA A 130 15.00 -10.49 2.74
CA ALA A 130 13.95 -11.23 3.43
C ALA A 130 14.54 -12.25 4.42
N LEU A 131 15.56 -13.02 4.00
CA LEU A 131 16.25 -13.97 4.88
C LEU A 131 16.97 -13.30 6.06
N ARG A 132 17.46 -12.07 5.90
CA ARG A 132 18.03 -11.28 7.01
C ARG A 132 16.93 -10.78 7.95
N LEU A 133 15.88 -10.17 7.41
CA LEU A 133 14.76 -9.63 8.18
C LEU A 133 14.03 -10.72 8.98
N ARG A 134 13.73 -11.85 8.34
CA ARG A 134 13.16 -13.03 9.00
C ARG A 134 13.98 -13.45 10.21
N ARG A 135 15.30 -13.61 10.07
CA ARG A 135 16.17 -14.03 11.18
C ARG A 135 16.24 -12.98 12.28
N ARG A 136 16.29 -11.70 11.91
CA ARG A 136 16.42 -10.59 12.86
C ARG A 136 15.15 -10.33 13.66
N PHE A 137 13.99 -10.48 13.03
CA PHE A 137 12.69 -10.07 13.59
C PHE A 137 11.73 -11.23 13.83
N GLY A 138 12.14 -12.49 13.57
CA GLY A 138 11.31 -13.67 13.81
C GLY A 138 10.09 -13.79 12.89
N LEU A 139 10.09 -13.10 11.75
CA LEU A 139 8.98 -13.10 10.79
C LEU A 139 8.89 -14.43 10.04
N SER A 140 7.71 -14.75 9.50
CA SER A 140 7.65 -15.79 8.46
C SER A 140 8.45 -15.34 7.22
N TYR A 141 8.79 -16.28 6.34
CA TYR A 141 9.52 -15.90 5.12
C TYR A 141 8.69 -14.97 4.23
N TRP A 142 7.39 -15.25 4.08
CA TRP A 142 6.47 -14.47 3.25
C TRP A 142 6.33 -13.04 3.78
N ASP A 143 6.09 -12.88 5.09
CA ASP A 143 6.05 -11.56 5.73
C ASP A 143 7.36 -10.80 5.55
N ALA A 144 8.50 -11.49 5.72
CA ALA A 144 9.81 -10.87 5.54
C ALA A 144 10.07 -10.46 4.08
N GLN A 145 9.51 -11.18 3.10
CA GLN A 145 9.63 -10.83 1.68
C GLN A 145 8.79 -9.61 1.32
N ILE A 146 7.60 -9.46 1.91
CA ILE A 146 6.78 -8.25 1.81
C ILE A 146 7.54 -7.04 2.36
N VAL A 147 8.08 -7.15 3.59
CA VAL A 147 8.85 -6.07 4.20
C VAL A 147 10.12 -5.75 3.41
N ALA A 148 10.82 -6.78 2.90
CA ALA A 148 12.00 -6.58 2.07
C ALA A 148 11.66 -5.82 0.77
N SER A 149 10.54 -6.17 0.13
CA SER A 149 10.07 -5.50 -1.09
C SER A 149 9.71 -4.04 -0.83
N ALA A 150 8.99 -3.78 0.26
CA ALA A 150 8.63 -2.42 0.70
C ALA A 150 9.88 -1.57 1.00
N ALA A 151 10.88 -2.16 1.68
CA ALA A 151 12.13 -1.50 2.02
C ALA A 151 12.99 -1.18 0.78
N LEU A 152 13.15 -2.13 -0.14
CA LEU A 152 13.90 -1.92 -1.39
C LEU A 152 13.18 -0.96 -2.34
N GLY A 153 11.85 -0.90 -2.27
CA GLY A 153 11.04 0.10 -2.96
C GLY A 153 11.12 1.50 -2.37
N GLU A 154 11.85 1.70 -1.27
CA GLU A 154 11.92 2.97 -0.53
C GLU A 154 10.55 3.49 -0.08
N THR A 155 9.60 2.59 0.14
CA THR A 155 8.28 2.95 0.64
C THR A 155 8.36 3.18 2.15
N ARG A 156 7.73 4.25 2.62
CA ARG A 156 7.73 4.58 4.06
C ARG A 156 6.54 3.98 4.80
N ILE A 157 5.56 3.48 4.07
CA ILE A 157 4.30 2.97 4.58
C ILE A 157 4.06 1.61 3.94
N LEU A 158 3.83 0.60 4.78
CA LEU A 158 3.38 -0.74 4.38
C LEU A 158 1.96 -0.94 4.88
N LEU A 159 1.03 -1.25 3.98
CA LEU A 159 -0.36 -1.54 4.27
C LEU A 159 -0.58 -3.05 4.20
N THR A 160 -0.73 -3.69 5.36
CA THR A 160 -0.90 -5.14 5.53
C THR A 160 -1.83 -5.44 6.71
N GLU A 161 -2.48 -6.60 6.68
CA GLU A 161 -3.33 -7.11 7.79
C GLU A 161 -2.52 -8.00 8.75
N ASP A 162 -1.49 -8.69 8.26
CA ASP A 162 -0.84 -9.79 8.98
C ASP A 162 0.32 -9.33 9.89
N LEU A 163 0.83 -8.11 9.69
CA LEU A 163 1.84 -7.53 10.57
C LEU A 163 1.21 -6.68 11.69
N GLN A 164 1.90 -6.65 12.83
CA GLN A 164 1.48 -5.81 13.95
C GLN A 164 1.54 -4.34 13.57
N SER A 165 0.40 -3.64 13.72
CA SER A 165 0.33 -2.21 13.47
C SER A 165 1.33 -1.44 14.34
N GLY A 166 2.16 -0.61 13.69
CA GLY A 166 3.16 0.22 14.38
C GLY A 166 4.49 -0.48 14.67
N GLN A 167 4.70 -1.71 14.18
CA GLN A 167 6.00 -2.37 14.25
C GLN A 167 7.06 -1.57 13.45
N VAL A 168 8.22 -1.36 14.07
CA VAL A 168 9.38 -0.69 13.45
C VAL A 168 10.40 -1.77 13.09
N ILE A 169 10.77 -1.85 11.81
CA ILE A 169 11.69 -2.86 11.25
C ILE A 169 12.91 -2.16 10.66
#